data_AF-A0A3M7N169-F1
#
_entry.id   AF-A0A3M7N169-F1
#
_cell.length_a   1.000
_cell.length_b   1.000
_cell.length_c   1.000
_cell.angle_alpha   90.00
_cell.angle_beta   90.00
_cell.angle_gamma   90.00
#
_symmetry.space_group_name_H-M   'P 1'
#
loop_
_entity.id
_entity.type
_entity.pdbx_description
1 polymer ?
#
loop_
_entity_poly.entity_id
_entity_poly.type
_entity_poly.pdbx_seq_one_letter_code
_entity_poly.pdbx_strand_id
1 'polypeptide(L)'
;MARTKQTARKSTGGKAPRKQLASKAARKSAPSTGGVKKPHRYKPGTVALREIRRYQKSTELLIRKLPFQRLVREIAQDFKSDLRFQSSAIGALQESVEAYLVSLFEDTNLCAIHAKRVTIQSKDIQLARRLRAPLPMQDRPIDVPVSLWYRRLGPVTQFLGWFHRTQGRRPLTVQLFMTLLTYLTGDLVAQEIGGEEYNPWRTLRMLTIGAIAAVPGYKWFIWLGNHFNYPSRWGSIFIKTCVQQAVFTPVFNTYFFSMQAILTGESPSGVIERVKAAVPVSIRNSLKLWPAVTAFSFAFIRPEYRFMFSGIFAVCWQAYLSFLNRSEEKLERAGINVARRLKEINEPPEQGKH
;
A
#
# COMPACT_ATOMS: atom_id res chain seq x y z
N MET A 1 -1.01 -72.59 38.09
CA MET A 1 -0.93 -71.29 37.38
C MET A 1 -0.74 -70.17 38.39
N ALA A 2 0.35 -69.41 38.28
CA ALA A 2 0.75 -68.40 39.27
C ALA A 2 -0.14 -67.15 39.20
N ARG A 3 -0.84 -66.85 40.29
CA ARG A 3 -1.70 -65.67 40.44
C ARG A 3 -0.83 -64.42 40.64
N THR A 4 -0.75 -63.57 39.63
CA THR A 4 -0.09 -62.26 39.68
C THR A 4 -0.79 -61.35 40.68
N LYS A 5 -0.12 -61.02 41.80
CA LYS A 5 -0.54 -59.95 42.72
C LYS A 5 -0.36 -58.60 42.01
N GLN A 6 -1.39 -58.15 41.30
CA GLN A 6 -1.52 -56.74 40.93
C GLN A 6 -1.83 -55.93 42.20
N THR A 7 -0.88 -55.12 42.66
CA THR A 7 -1.17 -54.09 43.66
C THR A 7 -1.98 -52.98 42.99
N ALA A 8 -3.24 -52.83 43.41
CA ALA A 8 -4.13 -51.78 42.94
C ALA A 8 -3.54 -50.39 43.26
N ARG A 9 -2.99 -49.71 42.26
CA ARG A 9 -2.62 -48.30 42.36
C ARG A 9 -3.85 -47.47 42.00
N LYS A 10 -4.49 -46.86 43.02
CA LYS A 10 -5.59 -45.90 42.83
C LYS A 10 -5.16 -44.81 41.83
N SER A 11 -6.00 -44.58 40.83
CA SER A 11 -5.82 -43.64 39.72
C SER A 11 -6.14 -42.18 40.05
N THR A 12 -6.34 -41.82 41.31
CA THR A 12 -6.64 -40.45 41.73
C THR A 12 -5.46 -39.80 42.44
N GLY A 13 -4.94 -38.76 41.79
CA GLY A 13 -3.92 -37.82 42.20
C GLY A 13 -3.61 -37.68 43.70
N GLY A 14 -2.36 -37.99 44.05
CA GLY A 14 -1.45 -36.99 44.62
C GLY A 14 -1.69 -36.43 46.03
N LYS A 15 -2.53 -37.03 46.88
CA LYS A 15 -2.55 -36.67 48.32
C LYS A 15 -2.64 -37.91 49.22
N ALA A 16 -1.67 -38.03 50.14
CA ALA A 16 -1.70 -39.01 51.22
C ALA A 16 -2.77 -38.62 52.26
N PRO A 17 -3.47 -39.61 52.87
CA PRO A 17 -4.55 -39.32 53.82
C PRO A 17 -3.95 -38.86 55.15
N ARG A 18 -4.34 -37.68 55.63
CA ARG A 18 -3.91 -37.16 56.95
C ARG A 18 -5.11 -37.10 57.90
N LYS A 19 -4.97 -37.74 59.07
CA LYS A 19 -5.86 -37.60 60.24
C LYS A 19 -5.98 -36.11 60.62
N GLN A 20 -7.19 -35.69 60.95
CA GLN A 20 -7.58 -34.30 61.25
C GLN A 20 -6.82 -33.71 62.44
N LEU A 21 -6.37 -32.45 62.27
CA LEU A 21 -6.44 -31.28 63.16
C LEU A 21 -5.24 -30.33 62.88
N ALA A 22 -5.54 -29.03 62.95
CA ALA A 22 -4.71 -27.84 62.66
C ALA A 22 -4.57 -27.43 61.18
N SER A 23 -5.43 -26.50 60.77
CA SER A 23 -5.30 -25.68 59.57
C SER A 23 -4.18 -24.65 59.74
N LYS A 24 -2.95 -25.05 59.45
CA LYS A 24 -1.85 -24.12 59.13
C LYS A 24 -1.44 -24.44 57.71
N ALA A 25 -1.61 -23.49 56.79
CA ALA A 25 -1.25 -23.64 55.40
C ALA A 25 0.25 -23.96 55.30
N ALA A 26 0.57 -25.25 55.23
CA ALA A 26 1.91 -25.74 54.99
C ALA A 26 2.28 -25.37 53.55
N ARG A 27 2.79 -24.13 53.38
CA ARG A 27 3.71 -23.85 52.28
C ARG A 27 4.79 -24.92 52.37
N LYS A 28 5.05 -25.61 51.25
CA LYS A 28 6.09 -26.64 51.13
C LYS A 28 7.46 -26.07 51.55
N SER A 29 7.76 -26.01 52.84
CA SER A 29 9.13 -26.07 53.33
C SER A 29 9.51 -27.55 53.31
N ALA A 30 10.64 -27.84 52.67
CA ALA A 30 11.16 -29.19 52.52
C ALA A 30 11.40 -29.86 53.91
N PRO A 31 11.32 -31.19 54.01
CA PRO A 31 11.72 -31.90 55.23
C PRO A 31 13.18 -31.56 55.57
N SER A 32 13.50 -31.38 56.85
CA SER A 32 14.83 -30.92 57.32
C SER A 32 15.92 -31.98 57.23
N THR A 33 15.66 -33.13 56.58
CA THR A 33 16.59 -34.25 56.42
C THR A 33 16.49 -34.81 55.01
N GLY A 34 17.23 -34.21 54.09
CA GLY A 34 17.32 -34.63 52.70
C GLY A 34 17.47 -33.41 51.78
N GLY A 35 18.66 -33.24 51.22
CA GLY A 35 19.07 -32.05 50.48
C GLY A 35 17.97 -31.44 49.60
N VAL A 36 17.70 -30.15 49.80
CA VAL A 36 16.77 -29.36 48.99
C VAL A 36 17.13 -29.57 47.52
N LYS A 37 16.18 -30.07 46.70
CA LYS A 37 16.37 -30.17 45.24
C LYS A 37 16.86 -28.82 44.73
N LYS A 38 18.03 -28.81 44.07
CA LYS A 38 18.61 -27.58 43.52
C LYS A 38 17.54 -26.87 42.67
N PRO A 39 17.27 -25.58 42.92
CA PRO A 39 16.30 -24.85 42.12
C PRO A 39 16.77 -24.86 40.66
N HIS A 40 15.82 -25.08 39.74
CA HIS A 40 16.13 -25.10 38.32
C HIS A 40 16.67 -23.73 37.88
N ARG A 41 17.92 -23.69 37.39
CA ARG A 41 18.55 -22.50 36.81
C ARG A 41 18.76 -22.73 35.31
N TYR A 42 18.26 -21.81 34.50
CA TYR A 42 18.53 -21.82 33.07
C TYR A 42 20.02 -21.59 32.79
N LYS A 43 20.55 -22.20 31.72
CA LYS A 43 21.93 -21.95 31.27
C LYS A 43 22.10 -20.47 30.88
N PRO A 44 23.26 -19.84 31.16
CA PRO A 44 23.56 -18.50 30.67
C PRO A 44 23.24 -18.36 29.17
N GLY A 45 22.65 -17.23 28.78
CA GLY A 45 22.19 -16.98 27.40
C GLY A 45 20.78 -17.50 27.09
N THR A 46 20.26 -18.52 27.79
CA THR A 46 18.91 -19.07 27.51
C THR A 46 17.80 -18.04 27.76
N VAL A 47 17.90 -17.31 28.87
CA VAL A 47 16.94 -16.26 29.22
C VAL A 47 17.11 -15.05 28.32
N ALA A 48 18.35 -14.65 28.01
CA ALA A 48 18.64 -13.55 27.10
C ALA A 48 18.06 -13.79 25.68
N LEU A 49 18.24 -14.98 25.12
CA LEU A 49 17.63 -15.35 23.83
C LEU A 49 16.10 -15.35 23.87
N ARG A 50 15.51 -15.71 25.02
CA ARG A 50 14.06 -15.66 25.21
C ARG A 50 13.56 -14.21 25.24
N GLU A 51 14.29 -13.33 25.92
CA GLU A 51 13.99 -11.89 25.99
C GLU A 51 14.14 -11.22 24.63
N ILE A 52 15.21 -11.50 23.88
CA ILE A 52 15.40 -10.99 22.51
C ILE A 52 14.20 -11.36 21.64
N ARG A 53 13.79 -12.64 21.63
CA ARG A 53 12.64 -13.09 20.84
C ARG A 53 11.32 -12.47 21.31
N ARG A 54 11.18 -12.17 22.60
CA ARG A 54 10.00 -11.50 23.15
C ARG A 54 9.95 -10.05 22.65
N TYR A 55 11.03 -9.29 22.84
CA TYR A 55 11.07 -7.87 22.50
C TYR A 55 11.06 -7.60 21.00
N GLN A 56 11.60 -8.51 20.18
CA GLN A 56 11.46 -8.44 18.71
C GLN A 56 10.03 -8.71 18.20
N LYS A 57 9.16 -9.29 19.04
CA LYS A 57 7.75 -9.55 18.71
C LYS A 57 6.82 -8.45 19.22
N SER A 58 7.14 -7.80 20.34
CA SER A 58 6.37 -6.70 20.91
C SER A 58 6.77 -5.34 20.33
N THR A 59 5.90 -4.35 20.46
CA THR A 59 6.16 -2.94 20.12
C THR A 59 5.94 -2.03 21.34
N GLU A 60 6.08 -2.57 22.55
CA GLU A 60 5.93 -1.81 23.78
C GLU A 60 7.16 -0.94 24.04
N LEU A 61 6.95 0.27 24.56
CA LEU A 61 8.03 1.15 24.99
C LEU A 61 8.70 0.55 26.24
N LEU A 62 10.02 0.43 26.20
CA LEU A 62 10.83 -0.22 27.23
C LEU A 62 11.30 0.77 28.30
N ILE A 63 11.42 2.05 27.98
CA ILE A 63 11.80 3.07 28.95
C ILE A 63 10.56 3.46 29.78
N ARG A 64 10.73 3.55 31.11
CA ARG A 64 9.65 3.99 31.99
C ARG A 64 9.28 5.44 31.67
N LYS A 65 7.98 5.69 31.46
CA LYS A 65 7.44 7.00 31.04
C LYS A 65 7.81 8.16 31.97
N LEU A 66 7.68 7.98 33.29
CA LEU A 66 7.91 9.07 34.26
C LEU A 66 9.39 9.51 34.33
N PRO A 67 10.38 8.61 34.45
CA PRO A 67 11.79 8.98 34.33
C PRO A 67 12.14 9.66 33.00
N PHE A 68 11.63 9.13 31.88
CA PHE A 68 11.88 9.72 30.56
C PHE A 68 11.33 11.15 30.47
N GLN A 69 10.11 11.37 30.95
CA GLN A 69 9.51 12.70 30.99
C GLN A 69 10.32 13.68 31.85
N ARG A 70 10.86 13.24 33.00
CA ARG A 70 11.70 14.08 33.86
C ARG A 70 12.97 14.50 33.12
N LEU A 71 13.63 13.55 32.45
CA LEU A 71 14.82 13.81 31.65
C LEU A 71 14.56 14.80 30.50
N VAL A 72 13.45 14.64 29.78
CA VAL A 72 13.08 15.58 28.70
C VAL A 72 12.89 17.01 29.24
N ARG A 73 12.26 17.14 30.41
CA ARG A 73 12.04 18.45 31.03
C ARG A 73 13.32 19.06 31.59
N GLU A 74 14.20 18.24 32.14
CA GLU A 74 15.54 18.64 32.60
C GLU A 74 16.33 19.23 31.43
N ILE A 75 16.46 18.49 30.32
CA ILE A 75 17.17 18.96 29.12
C ILE A 75 16.52 20.22 28.54
N ALA A 76 15.18 20.27 28.49
CA ALA A 76 14.47 21.43 27.93
C ALA A 76 14.68 22.71 28.75
N GLN A 77 14.82 22.58 30.06
CA GLN A 77 15.04 23.71 30.97
C GLN A 77 16.36 24.43 30.67
N ASP A 78 17.38 23.71 30.21
CA ASP A 78 18.68 24.29 29.81
C ASP A 78 18.57 25.23 28.61
N PHE A 79 17.55 25.04 27.75
CA PHE A 79 17.32 25.88 26.57
C PHE A 79 16.35 27.01 26.83
N LYS A 80 15.24 26.73 27.53
CA LYS A 80 14.20 27.72 27.84
C LYS A 80 13.43 27.32 29.09
N SER A 81 13.33 28.25 30.04
CA SER A 81 12.51 28.06 31.23
C SER A 81 11.01 28.04 30.90
N ASP A 82 10.24 27.33 31.74
CA ASP A 82 8.77 27.31 31.73
C ASP A 82 8.10 26.74 30.46
N LEU A 83 8.77 25.77 29.81
CA LEU A 83 8.18 25.04 28.68
C LEU A 83 7.08 24.06 29.12
N ARG A 84 5.91 24.19 28.48
CA ARG A 84 4.81 23.22 28.59
C ARG A 84 4.91 22.20 27.47
N PHE A 85 4.81 20.92 27.83
CA PHE A 85 4.86 19.80 26.88
C PHE A 85 3.49 19.14 26.76
N GLN A 86 3.05 18.93 25.52
CA GLN A 86 1.91 18.07 25.23
C GLN A 86 2.27 16.60 25.53
N SER A 87 1.31 15.80 25.98
CA SER A 87 1.51 14.38 26.25
C SER A 87 1.95 13.59 25.01
N SER A 88 1.39 13.92 23.84
CA SER A 88 1.78 13.33 22.55
C SER A 88 3.21 13.69 22.15
N ALA A 89 3.68 14.91 22.46
CA ALA A 89 5.06 15.32 22.16
C ALA A 89 6.08 14.50 22.97
N ILE A 90 5.81 14.27 24.26
CA ILE A 90 6.65 13.39 25.08
C ILE A 90 6.62 11.94 24.56
N GLY A 91 5.45 11.46 24.13
CA GLY A 91 5.31 10.14 23.51
C GLY A 91 6.14 10.01 22.23
N ALA A 92 6.06 10.99 21.32
CA ALA A 92 6.81 11.01 20.07
C ALA A 92 8.33 11.07 20.29
N LEU A 93 8.79 11.86 21.27
CA LEU A 93 10.20 11.88 21.68
C LEU A 93 10.64 10.51 22.20
N GLN A 94 9.81 9.87 23.02
CA GLN A 94 10.13 8.55 23.57
C GLN A 94 10.24 7.49 22.45
N GLU A 95 9.27 7.45 21.54
CA GLU A 95 9.28 6.54 20.40
C GLU A 95 10.53 6.75 19.54
N SER A 96 10.88 8.01 19.23
CA SER A 96 12.04 8.35 18.41
C SER A 96 13.36 7.95 19.07
N VAL A 97 13.50 8.20 20.38
CA VAL A 97 14.71 7.85 21.12
C VAL A 97 14.87 6.34 21.25
N GLU A 98 13.82 5.61 21.57
CA GLU A 98 13.88 4.14 21.67
C GLU A 98 14.20 3.51 20.32
N ALA A 99 13.60 3.99 19.22
CA ALA A 99 13.93 3.54 17.87
C ALA A 99 15.40 3.80 17.51
N TYR A 100 15.90 5.00 17.82
CA TYR A 100 17.31 5.34 17.59
C TYR A 100 18.26 4.43 18.37
N LEU A 101 17.97 4.19 19.65
CA LEU A 101 18.79 3.34 20.51
C LEU A 101 18.79 1.89 20.06
N VAL A 102 17.64 1.33 19.68
CA VAL A 102 17.55 -0.04 19.12
C VAL A 102 18.41 -0.15 17.87
N SER A 103 18.27 0.79 16.94
CA SER A 103 19.07 0.81 15.72
C SER A 103 20.57 0.96 16.01
N LEU A 104 20.97 1.77 17.00
CA LEU A 104 22.36 1.89 17.42
C LEU A 104 22.89 0.58 18.03
N PHE A 105 22.07 -0.14 18.80
CA PHE A 105 22.45 -1.43 19.38
C PHE A 105 22.57 -2.53 18.31
N GLU A 106 21.79 -2.49 17.24
CA GLU A 106 21.96 -3.38 16.08
C GLU A 106 23.35 -3.20 15.46
N ASP A 107 23.74 -1.96 15.16
CA ASP A 107 25.06 -1.66 14.59
C ASP A 107 26.19 -2.00 15.58
N THR A 108 26.01 -1.67 16.85
CA THR A 108 26.98 -1.99 17.92
C THR A 108 27.19 -3.50 18.03
N ASN A 109 26.11 -4.29 17.91
CA ASN A 109 26.18 -5.74 17.94
C ASN A 109 26.97 -6.29 16.73
N LEU A 110 26.78 -5.71 15.53
CA LEU A 110 27.58 -6.06 14.36
C LEU A 110 29.06 -5.75 14.56
N CYS A 111 29.40 -4.60 15.16
CA CYS A 111 30.78 -4.26 15.53
C CYS A 111 31.39 -5.25 16.54
N ALA A 112 30.62 -5.69 17.53
CA ALA A 112 31.07 -6.69 18.50
C ALA A 112 31.34 -8.05 17.83
N ILE A 113 30.43 -8.49 16.95
CA ILE A 113 30.58 -9.74 16.18
C ILE A 113 31.78 -9.67 15.24
N HIS A 114 31.99 -8.52 14.58
CA HIS A 114 33.16 -8.30 13.72
C HIS A 114 34.48 -8.48 14.50
N ALA A 115 34.50 -8.07 15.77
CA ALA A 115 35.62 -8.29 16.69
C ALA A 115 35.61 -9.66 17.40
N LYS A 116 34.85 -10.65 16.90
CA LYS A 116 34.71 -12.02 17.46
C LYS A 116 34.22 -12.06 18.91
N ARG A 117 33.41 -11.08 19.34
CA ARG A 117 32.81 -11.01 20.69
C ARG A 117 31.30 -11.09 20.61
N VAL A 118 30.68 -11.58 21.68
CA VAL A 118 29.21 -11.59 21.88
C VAL A 118 28.77 -10.47 22.83
N THR A 119 29.64 -10.03 23.72
CA THR A 119 29.38 -8.92 24.65
C THR A 119 29.76 -7.59 24.01
N ILE A 120 28.78 -6.70 23.87
CA ILE A 120 28.98 -5.32 23.41
C ILE A 120 29.78 -4.50 24.44
N GLN A 121 30.65 -3.61 23.95
CA GLN A 121 31.50 -2.73 24.76
C GLN A 121 31.33 -1.26 24.32
N SER A 122 31.78 -0.32 25.16
CA SER A 122 31.73 1.12 24.84
C SER A 122 32.45 1.47 23.54
N LYS A 123 33.57 0.79 23.23
CA LYS A 123 34.30 0.95 21.96
C LYS A 123 33.49 0.56 20.73
N ASP A 124 32.57 -0.41 20.84
CA ASP A 124 31.71 -0.84 19.74
C ASP A 124 30.67 0.24 19.43
N ILE A 125 30.12 0.88 20.46
CA ILE A 125 29.19 2.01 20.33
C ILE A 125 29.91 3.21 19.71
N GLN A 126 31.13 3.51 20.18
CA GLN A 126 31.94 4.60 19.63
C GLN A 126 32.25 4.36 18.15
N LEU A 127 32.61 3.13 17.77
CA LEU A 127 32.85 2.75 16.38
C LEU A 127 31.57 2.88 15.54
N ALA A 128 30.44 2.35 16.00
CA ALA A 128 29.15 2.46 15.32
C ALA A 128 28.73 3.92 15.10
N ARG A 129 28.93 4.78 16.10
CA ARG A 129 28.68 6.23 15.99
C ARG A 129 29.62 6.93 15.00
N ARG A 130 30.90 6.56 14.98
CA ARG A 130 31.89 7.10 14.02
C ARG A 130 31.54 6.72 12.58
N LEU A 131 31.16 5.46 12.35
CA LEU A 131 30.75 4.98 11.04
C LEU A 131 29.41 5.57 10.57
N ARG A 132 28.54 6.00 11.50
CA ARG A 132 27.26 6.67 11.19
C ARG A 132 27.39 8.12 10.72
N ALA A 133 28.55 8.78 10.83
CA ALA A 133 28.70 10.19 10.43
C ALA A 133 29.65 10.34 9.22
N PRO A 134 29.41 11.26 8.24
CA PRO A 134 28.37 12.29 8.17
C PRO A 134 27.44 12.14 6.94
N LEU A 135 26.13 12.07 7.16
CA LEU A 135 25.15 12.56 6.18
C LEU A 135 24.07 13.34 6.94
N PRO A 136 23.59 14.48 6.40
CA PRO A 136 22.38 15.14 6.91
C PRO A 136 21.29 14.09 7.00
N MET A 137 20.35 14.20 7.96
CA MET A 137 19.21 13.29 8.09
C MET A 137 18.64 12.98 6.71
N GLN A 138 19.10 11.87 6.14
CA GLN A 138 18.68 11.48 4.82
C GLN A 138 17.33 10.89 5.07
N ASP A 139 16.31 11.46 4.42
CA ASP A 139 14.89 11.15 4.47
C ASP A 139 14.61 9.64 4.40
N ARG A 140 14.95 8.92 5.47
CA ARG A 140 14.40 7.62 5.76
C ARG A 140 13.11 7.94 6.50
N PRO A 141 11.94 7.59 5.96
CA PRO A 141 10.71 7.74 6.71
C PRO A 141 10.91 7.06 8.06
N ILE A 142 10.63 7.82 9.13
CA ILE A 142 10.63 7.31 10.49
C ILE A 142 9.59 6.18 10.51
N ASP A 143 10.04 4.94 10.58
CA ASP A 143 9.16 3.78 10.75
C ASP A 143 8.62 3.82 12.18
N VAL A 144 7.57 4.62 12.38
CA VAL A 144 6.72 4.57 13.57
C VAL A 144 6.23 3.13 13.70
N PRO A 145 6.26 2.49 14.89
CA PRO A 145 5.75 1.14 15.08
C PRO A 145 4.23 1.12 14.88
N VAL A 146 3.81 1.01 13.62
CA VAL A 146 2.41 0.85 13.24
C VAL A 146 1.92 -0.52 13.67
N SER A 147 0.73 -0.50 14.28
CA SER A 147 -0.04 -1.64 14.80
C SER A 147 0.02 -2.93 13.95
N LEU A 148 -0.10 -4.07 14.65
CA LEU A 148 0.01 -5.47 14.21
C LEU A 148 -0.54 -5.83 12.80
N TRP A 149 -1.52 -5.09 12.27
CA TRP A 149 -2.08 -5.28 10.93
C TRP A 149 -1.03 -5.08 9.82
N TYR A 150 -0.04 -4.21 10.02
CA TYR A 150 1.02 -3.93 9.03
C TYR A 150 2.02 -5.09 8.87
N ARG A 151 2.21 -5.94 9.89
CA ARG A 151 3.04 -7.16 9.80
C ARG A 151 2.35 -8.29 9.01
N ARG A 152 1.02 -8.36 9.01
CA ARG A 152 0.28 -9.27 8.10
C ARG A 152 0.31 -8.79 6.64
N LEU A 153 0.44 -7.48 6.44
CA LEU A 153 0.69 -6.87 5.13
C LEU A 153 2.18 -6.88 4.74
N GLY A 154 3.07 -7.52 5.50
CA GLY A 154 4.51 -7.58 5.22
C GLY A 154 4.86 -7.89 3.75
N PRO A 155 4.25 -8.90 3.10
CA PRO A 155 4.47 -9.15 1.68
C PRO A 155 4.00 -7.99 0.78
N VAL A 156 2.87 -7.37 1.12
CA VAL A 156 2.31 -6.23 0.37
C VAL A 156 3.16 -4.98 0.53
N THR A 157 3.64 -4.69 1.73
CA THR A 157 4.46 -3.51 2.01
C THR A 157 5.88 -3.68 1.45
N GLN A 158 6.43 -4.89 1.48
CA GLN A 158 7.66 -5.24 0.78
C GLN A 158 7.51 -5.11 -0.74
N PHE A 159 6.39 -5.58 -1.30
CA PHE A 159 6.07 -5.43 -2.72
C PHE A 159 5.94 -3.96 -3.11
N LEU A 160 5.15 -3.17 -2.36
CA LEU A 160 4.97 -1.74 -2.62
C LEU A 160 6.30 -0.97 -2.49
N GLY A 161 7.13 -1.32 -1.51
CA GLY A 161 8.47 -0.74 -1.34
C GLY A 161 9.45 -1.15 -2.45
N TRP A 162 9.39 -2.40 -2.91
CA TRP A 162 10.14 -2.86 -4.10
C TRP A 162 9.65 -2.15 -5.37
N PHE A 163 8.34 -2.04 -5.56
CA PHE A 163 7.71 -1.38 -6.69
C PHE A 163 8.07 0.10 -6.73
N HIS A 164 8.00 0.80 -5.59
CA HIS A 164 8.42 2.19 -5.47
C HIS A 164 9.90 2.40 -5.84
N ARG A 165 10.80 1.56 -5.30
CA ARG A 165 12.24 1.61 -5.63
C ARG A 165 12.51 1.32 -7.11
N THR A 166 11.76 0.40 -7.70
CA THR A 166 11.90 0.01 -9.11
C THR A 166 11.40 1.12 -10.03
N GLN A 167 10.25 1.74 -9.70
CA GLN A 167 9.72 2.91 -10.39
C GLN A 167 10.72 4.07 -10.38
N GLY A 168 11.37 4.34 -9.23
CA GLY A 168 12.38 5.40 -9.12
C GLY A 168 13.65 5.10 -9.91
N ARG A 169 14.10 3.84 -9.97
CA ARG A 169 15.33 3.44 -10.69
C ARG A 169 15.15 3.29 -12.20
N ARG A 170 14.02 2.75 -12.63
CA ARG A 170 13.73 2.41 -14.04
C ARG A 170 12.32 2.83 -14.44
N PRO A 171 12.01 4.14 -14.44
CA PRO A 171 10.65 4.63 -14.64
C PRO A 171 10.08 4.21 -16.00
N LEU A 172 10.85 4.32 -17.09
CA LEU A 172 10.34 4.01 -18.43
C LEU A 172 9.97 2.52 -18.60
N THR A 173 10.77 1.61 -18.04
CA THR A 173 10.51 0.17 -18.10
C THR A 173 9.26 -0.20 -17.34
N VAL A 174 9.08 0.36 -16.13
CA VAL A 174 7.89 0.08 -15.33
C VAL A 174 6.65 0.69 -15.97
N GLN A 175 6.74 1.89 -16.56
CA GLN A 175 5.63 2.50 -17.28
C GLN A 175 5.22 1.69 -18.50
N LEU A 176 6.17 1.19 -19.29
CA LEU A 176 5.88 0.31 -20.42
C LEU A 176 5.15 -0.95 -19.95
N PHE A 177 5.68 -1.62 -18.92
CA PHE A 177 5.06 -2.85 -18.39
C PHE A 177 3.66 -2.60 -17.84
N MET A 178 3.47 -1.55 -17.05
CA MET A 178 2.18 -1.23 -16.46
C MET A 178 1.17 -0.78 -17.52
N THR A 179 1.62 -0.08 -18.58
CA THR A 179 0.75 0.29 -19.70
C THR A 179 0.30 -0.95 -20.46
N LEU A 180 1.20 -1.86 -20.79
CA LEU A 180 0.84 -3.16 -21.41
C LEU A 180 -0.15 -3.94 -20.56
N LEU A 181 0.06 -3.98 -19.23
CA LEU A 181 -0.87 -4.62 -18.32
C LEU A 181 -2.25 -3.94 -18.33
N THR A 182 -2.32 -2.61 -18.34
CA THR A 182 -3.61 -1.89 -18.42
C THR A 182 -4.33 -2.11 -19.74
N TYR A 183 -3.63 -2.16 -20.87
CA TYR A 183 -4.26 -2.43 -22.17
C TYR A 183 -4.69 -3.89 -22.29
N LEU A 184 -3.90 -4.84 -21.78
CA LEU A 184 -4.27 -6.25 -21.72
C LEU A 184 -5.55 -6.44 -20.92
N THR A 185 -5.57 -5.92 -19.69
CA THR A 185 -6.73 -6.07 -18.79
C THR A 185 -7.95 -5.33 -19.32
N GLY A 186 -7.78 -4.12 -19.86
CA GLY A 186 -8.85 -3.35 -20.48
C GLY A 186 -9.50 -4.07 -21.66
N ASP A 187 -8.69 -4.64 -22.56
CA ASP A 187 -9.21 -5.34 -23.73
C ASP A 187 -9.84 -6.69 -23.38
N LEU A 188 -9.25 -7.47 -22.46
CA LEU A 188 -9.84 -8.71 -21.95
C LEU A 188 -11.22 -8.45 -21.34
N VAL A 189 -11.33 -7.46 -20.46
CA VAL A 189 -12.61 -7.07 -19.84
C VAL A 189 -13.60 -6.59 -20.91
N ALA A 190 -13.15 -5.80 -21.88
CA ALA A 190 -14.02 -5.32 -22.95
C ALA A 190 -14.56 -6.45 -23.83
N GLN A 191 -13.73 -7.46 -24.16
CA GLN A 191 -14.15 -8.64 -24.93
C GLN A 191 -15.10 -9.54 -24.13
N GLU A 192 -14.81 -9.76 -22.84
CA GLU A 192 -15.67 -10.56 -21.95
C GLU A 192 -17.05 -9.91 -21.76
N ILE A 193 -17.08 -8.59 -21.53
CA ILE A 193 -18.34 -7.84 -21.42
C ILE A 193 -19.06 -7.79 -22.75
N GLY A 194 -18.35 -7.67 -23.87
CA GLY A 194 -18.91 -7.68 -25.22
C GLY A 194 -19.61 -9.01 -25.56
N GLY A 195 -19.16 -10.12 -24.96
CA GLY A 195 -19.75 -11.44 -25.19
C GLY A 195 -19.38 -12.05 -26.54
N GLU A 196 -18.35 -11.52 -27.20
CA GLU A 196 -17.74 -12.11 -28.40
C GLU A 196 -16.72 -13.18 -28.02
N GLU A 197 -16.43 -14.11 -28.94
CA GLU A 197 -15.31 -15.04 -28.76
C GLU A 197 -13.98 -14.28 -28.66
N TYR A 198 -13.09 -14.75 -27.78
CA TYR A 198 -11.81 -14.09 -27.54
C TYR A 198 -10.97 -14.01 -28.81
N ASN A 199 -10.62 -12.78 -29.22
CA ASN A 199 -9.82 -12.49 -30.40
C ASN A 199 -8.40 -12.05 -30.01
N PRO A 200 -7.38 -12.92 -30.18
CA PRO A 200 -6.00 -12.61 -29.78
C PRO A 200 -5.36 -11.52 -30.65
N TRP A 201 -5.77 -11.39 -31.92
CA TRP A 201 -5.24 -10.36 -32.80
C TRP A 201 -5.71 -8.96 -32.42
N ARG A 202 -6.95 -8.83 -31.94
CA ARG A 202 -7.45 -7.59 -31.38
C ARG A 202 -6.61 -7.17 -30.15
N THR A 203 -6.36 -8.10 -29.24
CA THR A 203 -5.54 -7.84 -28.05
C THR A 203 -4.12 -7.44 -28.41
N LEU A 204 -3.50 -8.11 -29.39
CA LEU A 204 -2.17 -7.72 -29.87
C LEU A 204 -2.13 -6.28 -30.38
N ARG A 205 -3.13 -5.84 -31.16
CA ARG A 205 -3.23 -4.45 -31.64
C ARG A 205 -3.33 -3.48 -30.47
N MET A 206 -4.18 -3.75 -29.48
CA MET A 206 -4.31 -2.91 -28.28
C MET A 206 -2.99 -2.82 -27.50
N LEU A 207 -2.25 -3.93 -27.38
CA LEU A 207 -0.92 -3.94 -26.75
C LEU A 207 0.09 -3.09 -27.52
N THR A 208 0.09 -3.16 -28.86
CA THR A 208 0.99 -2.33 -29.68
C THR A 208 0.69 -0.84 -29.56
N ILE A 209 -0.59 -0.46 -29.53
CA ILE A 209 -1.04 0.93 -29.32
C ILE A 209 -0.57 1.44 -27.96
N GLY A 210 -0.76 0.63 -26.91
CA GLY A 210 -0.33 0.95 -25.55
C GLY A 210 1.18 1.07 -25.41
N ALA A 211 1.95 0.16 -26.03
CA ALA A 211 3.41 0.16 -25.98
C ALA A 211 4.02 1.47 -26.52
N ILE A 212 3.52 1.93 -27.67
CA ILE A 212 3.99 3.16 -28.33
C ILE A 212 3.57 4.39 -27.51
N ALA A 213 2.36 4.38 -26.93
CA ALA A 213 1.84 5.49 -26.12
C ALA A 213 2.48 5.60 -24.71
N ALA A 214 3.11 4.54 -24.20
CA ALA A 214 3.60 4.48 -22.82
C ALA A 214 4.62 5.58 -22.48
N VAL A 215 5.65 5.74 -23.33
CA VAL A 215 6.73 6.71 -23.09
C VAL A 215 6.27 8.16 -23.31
N PRO A 216 5.60 8.51 -24.44
CA PRO A 216 5.09 9.86 -24.64
C PRO A 216 4.06 10.26 -23.57
N GLY A 217 3.15 9.35 -23.21
CA GLY A 217 2.14 9.59 -22.18
C GLY A 217 2.76 9.88 -20.82
N TYR A 218 3.73 9.08 -20.39
CA TYR A 218 4.47 9.33 -19.15
C TYR A 218 5.20 10.68 -19.14
N LYS A 219 5.93 10.99 -20.23
CA LYS A 219 6.65 12.26 -20.35
C LYS A 219 5.70 13.47 -20.33
N TRP A 220 4.52 13.35 -20.94
CA TRP A 220 3.50 14.39 -20.92
C TRP A 220 3.04 14.71 -19.49
N PHE A 221 2.72 13.71 -18.68
CA PHE A 221 2.29 13.92 -17.29
C PHE A 221 3.38 14.55 -16.41
N ILE A 222 4.67 14.24 -16.66
CA ILE A 222 5.79 14.92 -16.01
C ILE A 222 5.87 16.37 -16.46
N TRP A 223 5.84 16.61 -17.77
CA TRP A 223 5.92 17.95 -18.34
C TRP A 223 4.80 18.84 -17.79
N LEU A 224 3.55 18.38 -17.85
CA LEU A 224 2.40 19.11 -17.33
C LEU A 224 2.45 19.31 -15.81
N GLY A 225 3.07 18.37 -15.09
CA GLY A 225 3.31 18.49 -13.65
C GLY A 225 4.29 19.61 -13.30
N ASN A 226 5.34 19.79 -14.10
CA ASN A 226 6.43 20.74 -13.86
C ASN A 226 6.12 22.16 -14.38
N HIS A 227 5.22 22.28 -15.35
CA HIS A 227 4.78 23.57 -15.91
C HIS A 227 3.44 24.00 -15.28
N PHE A 228 3.06 25.28 -15.43
CA PHE A 228 1.79 25.82 -14.90
C PHE A 228 1.65 25.73 -13.37
N ASN A 229 2.74 26.02 -12.64
CA ASN A 229 2.73 26.11 -11.17
C ASN A 229 2.54 27.58 -10.74
N TYR A 230 1.39 27.86 -10.15
CA TYR A 230 0.97 29.18 -9.66
C TYR A 230 0.88 29.19 -8.12
N PRO A 231 0.83 30.37 -7.47
CA PRO A 231 0.71 30.47 -6.01
C PRO A 231 -0.55 29.78 -5.45
N SER A 232 -1.65 29.79 -6.21
CA SER A 232 -2.85 29.03 -5.84
C SER A 232 -2.71 27.57 -6.27
N ARG A 233 -2.77 26.66 -5.29
CA ARG A 233 -2.78 25.20 -5.53
C ARG A 233 -3.95 24.80 -6.44
N TRP A 234 -5.14 25.30 -6.16
CA TRP A 234 -6.35 25.00 -6.93
C TRP A 234 -6.31 25.63 -8.33
N GLY A 235 -5.78 26.85 -8.45
CA GLY A 235 -5.57 27.49 -9.75
C GLY A 235 -4.60 26.70 -10.64
N SER A 236 -3.52 26.18 -10.07
CA SER A 236 -2.55 25.33 -10.79
C SER A 236 -3.19 24.03 -11.28
N ILE A 237 -3.97 23.35 -10.44
CA ILE A 237 -4.65 22.10 -10.81
C ILE A 237 -5.69 22.37 -11.91
N PHE A 238 -6.44 23.47 -11.80
CA PHE A 238 -7.43 23.86 -12.79
C PHE A 238 -6.79 24.09 -14.17
N ILE A 239 -5.74 24.92 -14.26
CA ILE A 239 -5.05 25.19 -15.52
C ILE A 239 -4.46 23.92 -16.12
N LYS A 240 -3.81 23.06 -15.32
CA LYS A 240 -3.29 21.77 -15.79
C LYS A 240 -4.39 20.88 -16.35
N THR A 241 -5.55 20.85 -15.69
CA THR A 241 -6.71 20.09 -16.17
C THR A 241 -7.22 20.65 -17.49
N CYS A 242 -7.32 21.97 -17.64
CA CYS A 242 -7.70 22.61 -18.91
C CYS A 242 -6.70 22.27 -20.03
N VAL A 243 -5.39 22.36 -19.79
CA VAL A 243 -4.35 22.01 -20.77
C VAL A 243 -4.41 20.51 -21.13
N GLN A 244 -4.67 19.63 -20.16
CA GLN A 244 -4.87 18.19 -20.41
C GLN A 244 -6.06 17.95 -21.35
N GLN A 245 -7.18 18.63 -21.13
CA GLN A 245 -8.37 18.46 -21.95
C GLN A 245 -8.25 19.12 -23.33
N ALA A 246 -7.55 20.25 -23.42
CA ALA A 246 -7.41 20.99 -24.67
C ALA A 246 -6.33 20.42 -25.61
N VAL A 247 -5.25 19.84 -25.06
CA VAL A 247 -4.10 19.40 -25.86
C VAL A 247 -3.97 17.88 -25.86
N PHE A 248 -3.84 17.26 -24.69
CA PHE A 248 -3.58 15.81 -24.62
C PHE A 248 -4.76 15.00 -25.11
N THR A 249 -5.98 15.36 -24.72
CA THR A 249 -7.17 14.57 -25.03
C THR A 249 -7.45 14.49 -26.54
N PRO A 250 -7.38 15.58 -27.33
CA PRO A 250 -7.51 15.50 -28.78
C PRO A 250 -6.36 14.76 -29.46
N VAL A 251 -5.11 15.02 -29.04
CA VAL A 251 -3.91 14.37 -29.61
C VAL A 251 -3.95 12.85 -29.38
N PHE A 252 -4.23 12.44 -28.14
CA PHE A 252 -4.28 11.03 -27.77
C PHE A 252 -5.42 10.30 -28.46
N ASN A 253 -6.63 10.88 -28.52
CA ASN A 253 -7.76 10.25 -29.24
C ASN A 253 -7.47 10.12 -30.74
N THR A 254 -6.90 11.14 -31.37
CA THR A 254 -6.53 11.07 -32.79
C THR A 254 -5.51 9.97 -33.04
N TYR A 255 -4.49 9.88 -32.19
CA TYR A 255 -3.50 8.81 -32.22
C TYR A 255 -4.14 7.42 -32.03
N PHE A 256 -4.99 7.27 -31.02
CA PHE A 256 -5.61 5.99 -30.68
C PHE A 256 -6.48 5.46 -31.83
N PHE A 257 -7.40 6.28 -32.35
CA PHE A 257 -8.29 5.86 -33.43
C PHE A 257 -7.57 5.68 -34.77
N SER A 258 -6.56 6.50 -35.08
CA SER A 258 -5.76 6.32 -36.30
C SER A 258 -4.95 5.03 -36.25
N MET A 259 -4.25 4.77 -35.14
CA MET A 259 -3.47 3.56 -34.97
C MET A 259 -4.36 2.31 -34.97
N GLN A 260 -5.53 2.38 -34.32
CA GLN A 260 -6.51 1.28 -34.34
C GLN A 260 -6.98 0.96 -35.77
N ALA A 261 -7.28 1.98 -36.58
CA ALA A 261 -7.72 1.82 -37.96
C ALA A 261 -6.60 1.25 -38.85
N ILE A 262 -5.37 1.77 -38.73
CA ILE A 262 -4.19 1.30 -39.47
C ILE A 262 -3.91 -0.18 -39.16
N LEU A 263 -3.91 -0.55 -37.87
CA LEU A 263 -3.64 -1.93 -37.45
C LEU A 263 -4.78 -2.90 -37.79
N THR A 264 -5.98 -2.39 -38.07
CA THR A 264 -7.12 -3.17 -38.58
C THR A 264 -7.01 -3.41 -40.09
N GLY A 265 -6.13 -2.69 -40.79
CA GLY A 265 -5.89 -2.83 -42.23
C GLY A 265 -6.77 -1.93 -43.09
N GLU A 266 -7.30 -0.84 -42.54
CA GLU A 266 -8.12 0.11 -43.30
C GLU A 266 -7.30 0.93 -44.29
N SER A 267 -7.93 1.33 -45.39
CA SER A 267 -7.31 2.24 -46.36
C SER A 267 -7.02 3.61 -45.73
N PRO A 268 -6.02 4.35 -46.23
CA PRO A 268 -5.70 5.68 -45.69
C PRO A 268 -6.88 6.66 -45.67
N SER A 269 -7.81 6.55 -46.63
CA SER A 269 -9.05 7.33 -46.64
C SER A 269 -10.02 6.91 -45.53
N GLY A 270 -10.20 5.60 -45.32
CA GLY A 270 -11.03 5.06 -44.24
C GLY A 270 -10.53 5.44 -42.84
N VAL A 271 -9.21 5.49 -42.65
CA VAL A 271 -8.59 5.97 -41.40
C VAL A 271 -9.02 7.41 -41.10
N ILE A 272 -8.97 8.29 -42.11
CA ILE A 272 -9.35 9.71 -41.95
C ILE A 272 -10.84 9.85 -41.64
N GLU A 273 -11.69 9.08 -42.31
CA GLU A 273 -13.14 9.09 -42.04
C GLU A 273 -13.47 8.63 -40.62
N ARG A 274 -12.85 7.52 -40.16
CA ARG A 274 -13.02 7.03 -38.79
C ARG A 274 -12.56 8.05 -37.76
N VAL A 275 -11.42 8.70 -37.98
CA VAL A 275 -10.93 9.75 -37.08
C VAL A 275 -11.90 10.93 -37.03
N LYS A 276 -12.37 11.41 -38.18
CA LYS A 276 -13.34 12.52 -38.26
C LYS A 276 -14.66 12.20 -37.55
N ALA A 277 -15.14 10.96 -37.63
CA ALA A 277 -16.37 10.53 -36.98
C ALA A 277 -16.19 10.28 -35.47
N ALA A 278 -15.14 9.56 -35.07
CA ALA A 278 -15.00 9.05 -33.70
C ALA A 278 -14.39 10.07 -32.73
N VAL A 279 -13.44 10.91 -33.18
CA VAL A 279 -12.70 11.81 -32.27
C VAL A 279 -13.59 12.87 -31.61
N PRO A 280 -14.48 13.60 -32.32
CA PRO A 280 -15.32 14.62 -31.68
C PRO A 280 -16.27 14.03 -30.64
N VAL A 281 -16.85 12.86 -30.94
CA VAL A 281 -17.72 12.11 -30.01
C VAL A 281 -16.93 11.68 -28.78
N SER A 282 -15.74 11.12 -28.99
CA SER A 282 -14.85 10.69 -27.90
C SER A 282 -14.43 11.85 -26.99
N ILE A 283 -14.08 13.01 -27.55
CA ILE A 283 -13.72 14.20 -26.75
C ILE A 283 -14.90 14.66 -25.91
N ARG A 284 -16.10 14.78 -26.49
CA ARG A 284 -17.30 15.21 -25.76
C ARG A 284 -17.65 14.27 -24.61
N ASN A 285 -17.52 12.96 -24.83
CA ASN A 285 -17.73 11.98 -23.77
C ASN A 285 -16.59 11.99 -22.74
N SER A 286 -15.36 12.24 -23.17
CA SER A 286 -14.21 12.29 -22.29
C SER A 286 -14.31 13.42 -21.26
N LEU A 287 -14.85 14.58 -21.65
CA LEU A 287 -15.05 15.74 -20.78
C LEU A 287 -15.99 15.47 -19.58
N LYS A 288 -16.80 14.41 -19.61
CA LYS A 288 -17.71 14.06 -18.50
C LYS A 288 -16.98 13.51 -17.28
N LEU A 289 -15.89 12.77 -17.49
CA LEU A 289 -15.20 12.01 -16.43
C LEU A 289 -13.74 12.45 -16.25
N TRP A 290 -13.02 12.65 -17.36
CA TRP A 290 -11.57 12.85 -17.31
C TRP A 290 -11.12 14.14 -16.62
N PRO A 291 -11.86 15.27 -16.64
CA PRO A 291 -11.47 16.45 -15.87
C PRO A 291 -11.39 16.16 -14.37
N ALA A 292 -12.35 15.41 -13.82
CA ALA A 292 -12.37 15.05 -12.40
C ALA A 292 -11.22 14.09 -12.05
N VAL A 293 -10.99 13.07 -12.89
CA VAL A 293 -9.88 12.11 -12.72
C VAL A 293 -8.53 12.83 -12.78
N THR A 294 -8.38 13.76 -13.73
CA THR A 294 -7.16 14.56 -13.91
C THR A 294 -6.92 15.46 -12.71
N ALA A 295 -7.94 16.19 -12.26
CA ALA A 295 -7.84 17.06 -11.09
C ALA A 295 -7.45 16.26 -9.83
N PHE A 296 -8.06 15.10 -9.61
CA PHE A 296 -7.71 14.21 -8.50
C PHE A 296 -6.26 13.71 -8.60
N SER A 297 -5.83 13.30 -9.79
CA SER A 297 -4.46 12.84 -10.06
C SER A 297 -3.42 13.93 -9.73
N PHE A 298 -3.66 15.18 -10.12
CA PHE A 298 -2.77 16.29 -9.77
C PHE A 298 -2.86 16.73 -8.31
N ALA A 299 -3.99 16.50 -7.64
CA ALA A 299 -4.19 16.86 -6.23
C ALA A 299 -3.51 15.91 -5.25
N PHE A 300 -3.54 14.59 -5.52
CA PHE A 300 -3.19 13.55 -4.55
C PHE A 300 -2.12 12.56 -5.02
N ILE A 301 -1.96 12.37 -6.33
CA ILE A 301 -1.05 11.35 -6.87
C ILE A 301 0.32 11.99 -7.16
N ARG A 302 1.38 11.31 -6.71
CA ARG A 302 2.75 11.76 -6.99
C ARG A 302 3.02 11.70 -8.51
N PRO A 303 3.85 12.62 -9.07
CA PRO A 303 4.06 12.75 -10.51
C PRO A 303 4.39 11.45 -11.23
N GLU A 304 5.16 10.58 -10.59
CA GLU A 304 5.67 9.33 -11.16
C GLU A 304 4.57 8.27 -11.37
N TYR A 305 3.41 8.42 -10.71
CA TYR A 305 2.30 7.46 -10.76
C TYR A 305 1.08 7.97 -11.54
N ARG A 306 1.05 9.24 -11.96
CA ARG A 306 -0.15 9.86 -12.54
C ARG A 306 -0.63 9.19 -13.83
N PHE A 307 0.30 8.84 -14.71
CA PHE A 307 -0.03 8.16 -15.97
C PHE A 307 -0.60 6.76 -15.73
N MET A 308 0.00 6.00 -14.80
CA MET A 308 -0.51 4.69 -14.42
C MET A 308 -1.89 4.76 -13.77
N PHE A 309 -2.10 5.75 -12.90
CA PHE A 309 -3.39 6.00 -12.25
C PHE A 309 -4.48 6.29 -13.30
N SER A 310 -4.15 7.12 -14.31
CA SER A 310 -5.03 7.36 -15.46
C SER A 310 -5.34 6.07 -16.24
N GLY A 311 -4.36 5.17 -16.37
CA GLY A 311 -4.54 3.87 -17.04
C GLY A 311 -5.54 2.94 -16.33
N ILE A 312 -5.60 2.97 -14.99
CA ILE A 312 -6.59 2.19 -14.22
C ILE A 312 -8.01 2.67 -14.54
N PHE A 313 -8.23 4.00 -14.56
CA PHE A 313 -9.52 4.56 -14.95
C PHE A 313 -9.85 4.30 -16.43
N ALA A 314 -8.84 4.21 -17.29
CA ALA A 314 -9.04 3.83 -18.69
C ALA A 314 -9.60 2.39 -18.82
N VAL A 315 -9.13 1.44 -18.01
CA VAL A 315 -9.69 0.07 -17.96
C VAL A 315 -11.16 0.09 -17.57
N CYS A 316 -11.51 0.81 -16.49
CA CYS A 316 -12.90 0.96 -16.06
C CYS A 316 -13.77 1.64 -17.14
N TRP A 317 -13.21 2.62 -17.84
CA TRP A 317 -13.88 3.32 -18.92
C TRP A 317 -14.13 2.42 -20.14
N GLN A 318 -13.15 1.59 -20.53
CA GLN A 318 -13.32 0.60 -21.60
C GLN A 318 -14.39 -0.43 -21.26
N ALA A 319 -14.40 -0.91 -20.02
CA ALA A 319 -15.44 -1.80 -19.51
C ALA A 319 -16.84 -1.15 -19.56
N TYR A 320 -16.93 0.12 -19.15
CA TYR A 320 -18.17 0.89 -19.16
C TYR A 320 -18.71 1.12 -20.57
N LEU A 321 -17.86 1.51 -21.53
CA LEU A 321 -18.27 1.69 -22.93
C LEU A 321 -18.71 0.36 -23.56
N SER A 322 -17.99 -0.73 -23.31
CA SER A 322 -18.39 -2.06 -23.80
C SER A 322 -19.74 -2.48 -23.21
N PHE A 323 -19.98 -2.20 -21.92
CA PHE A 323 -21.25 -2.46 -21.27
C PHE A 323 -22.41 -1.63 -21.85
N LEU A 324 -22.18 -0.33 -22.11
CA LEU A 324 -23.19 0.54 -22.71
C LEU A 324 -23.55 0.08 -24.12
N ASN A 325 -22.56 -0.18 -24.98
CA ASN A 325 -22.79 -0.66 -26.34
C ASN A 325 -23.60 -1.97 -26.34
N ARG A 326 -23.29 -2.90 -25.44
CA ARG A 326 -24.07 -4.14 -25.29
C ARG A 326 -25.49 -3.89 -24.77
N SER A 327 -25.66 -2.92 -23.89
CA SER A 327 -26.98 -2.54 -23.36
C SER A 327 -27.84 -1.93 -24.46
N GLU A 328 -27.25 -1.11 -25.33
CA GLU A 328 -27.89 -0.54 -26.51
C GLU A 328 -28.28 -1.65 -27.52
N GLU A 329 -27.36 -2.58 -27.86
CA GLU A 329 -27.69 -3.72 -28.72
C GLU A 329 -28.82 -4.60 -28.16
N LYS A 330 -28.84 -4.84 -26.84
CA LYS A 330 -29.92 -5.59 -26.19
C LYS A 330 -31.25 -4.83 -26.24
N LEU A 331 -31.23 -3.52 -26.08
CA LEU A 331 -32.42 -2.65 -26.18
C LEU A 331 -32.96 -2.60 -27.61
N GLU A 332 -32.08 -2.52 -28.61
CA GLU A 332 -32.42 -2.61 -30.03
C GLU A 332 -33.03 -3.98 -30.37
N ARG A 333 -32.42 -5.08 -29.91
CA ARG A 333 -32.97 -6.43 -30.06
C ARG A 333 -34.30 -6.63 -29.32
N ALA A 334 -34.51 -5.92 -28.21
CA ALA A 334 -35.76 -5.93 -27.46
C ALA A 334 -36.84 -5.01 -28.07
N GLY A 335 -36.54 -4.28 -29.17
CA GLY A 335 -37.48 -3.38 -29.82
C GLY A 335 -37.88 -2.15 -28.99
N ILE A 336 -37.19 -1.88 -27.88
CA ILE A 336 -37.48 -0.74 -27.01
C ILE A 336 -36.74 0.46 -27.56
N ASN A 337 -37.38 1.17 -28.49
CA ASN A 337 -36.98 2.51 -28.88
C ASN A 337 -37.08 3.43 -27.67
N VAL A 338 -35.96 3.64 -26.96
CA VAL A 338 -35.86 4.57 -25.81
C VAL A 338 -36.34 5.98 -26.19
N ALA A 339 -36.17 6.37 -27.46
CA ALA A 339 -36.70 7.61 -28.02
C ALA A 339 -38.24 7.70 -28.05
N ARG A 340 -38.95 6.57 -28.15
CA ARG A 340 -40.42 6.52 -28.11
C ARG A 340 -40.93 6.64 -26.67
N ARG A 341 -40.30 5.96 -25.71
CA ARG A 341 -40.66 6.03 -24.29
C ARG A 341 -40.43 7.42 -23.69
N LEU A 342 -39.36 8.12 -24.12
CA LEU A 342 -39.11 9.52 -23.71
C LEU A 342 -40.07 10.52 -24.38
N LYS A 343 -40.67 10.17 -25.52
CA LYS A 343 -41.78 10.92 -26.11
C LYS A 343 -43.09 10.65 -25.37
N GLU A 344 -43.41 9.39 -25.06
CA GLU A 344 -44.61 8.99 -24.31
C GLU A 344 -44.64 9.54 -22.88
N ILE A 345 -43.47 9.75 -22.25
CA ILE A 345 -43.37 10.37 -20.91
C ILE A 345 -43.51 11.91 -20.98
N ASN A 346 -43.25 12.54 -22.13
CA ASN A 346 -43.32 13.99 -22.32
C ASN A 346 -44.59 14.48 -23.02
N GLU A 347 -45.47 13.60 -23.48
CA GLU A 347 -46.80 13.97 -23.97
C GLU A 347 -47.79 13.96 -22.81
N PRO A 348 -48.47 15.10 -22.50
CA PRO A 348 -49.50 15.12 -21.48
C PRO A 348 -50.70 14.26 -21.90
N PRO A 349 -51.40 13.60 -20.96
CA PRO A 349 -52.51 12.71 -21.29
C PRO A 349 -53.60 13.51 -22.02
N GLU A 350 -53.98 13.05 -23.21
CA GLU A 350 -55.16 13.58 -23.91
C GLU A 350 -56.37 13.49 -22.98
N GLN A 351 -56.88 14.66 -22.61
CA GLN A 351 -58.16 14.76 -21.93
C GLN A 351 -59.24 14.32 -22.91
N GLY A 352 -59.86 13.18 -22.61
CA GLY A 352 -61.09 12.77 -23.25
C GLY A 352 -62.13 13.89 -23.18
N LYS A 353 -62.61 14.31 -24.35
CA LYS A 353 -63.86 15.04 -24.49
C LYS A 353 -64.80 14.16 -25.29
N HIS A 354 -65.81 13.67 -24.55
CA HIS A 354 -67.16 13.25 -24.92
C HIS A 354 -67.44 12.72 -26.32
#